data_AF-C5TD24-F1
#
_entry.id   AF-C5TD24-F1
#
_cell.length_a   1.000
_cell.length_b   1.000
_cell.length_c   1.000
_cell.angle_alpha   90.00
_cell.angle_beta   90.00
_cell.angle_gamma   90.00
#
_symmetry.space_group_name_H-M   'P 1'
#
loop_
_entity.id
_entity.type
_entity.pdbx_description
1 polymer ?
#
loop_
_entity_poly.entity_id
_entity_poly.type
_entity_poly.pdbx_seq_one_letter_code
_entity_poly.pdbx_strand_id
1 'polypeptide(L)'
;RLQLSAARLGQLLWVFRPCAASRQASPAPLRLQLEGGQALQVRILKRRGPPLPQAIELPSCQPLLAQVLAAQAERRRALQGNGAAVPWPGALAHTERRDHALDRLALAAG
;
A
#
# COMPACT_ATOMS: atom_id res chain seq x y z
N ARG A 1 0.62 18.55 -8.29
CA ARG A 1 1.53 19.32 -7.38
C ARG A 1 2.28 18.44 -6.38
N LEU A 2 1.72 17.33 -5.89
CA LEU A 2 2.35 16.45 -4.88
C LEU A 2 3.78 15.98 -5.20
N GLN A 3 4.05 15.55 -6.44
CA GLN A 3 5.40 15.09 -6.85
C GLN A 3 6.46 16.20 -6.73
N LEU A 4 6.10 17.46 -7.04
CA LEU A 4 7.01 18.59 -6.93
C LEU A 4 7.34 18.90 -5.46
N SER A 5 6.35 18.79 -4.57
CA SER A 5 6.56 18.95 -3.13
C SER A 5 7.47 17.86 -2.57
N ALA A 6 7.21 16.60 -2.91
CA ALA A 6 8.04 15.47 -2.47
C ALA A 6 9.50 15.62 -2.97
N ALA A 7 9.69 16.02 -4.23
CA ALA A 7 11.01 16.28 -4.78
C ALA A 7 11.75 17.42 -4.06
N ARG A 8 11.06 18.53 -3.75
CA ARG A 8 11.65 19.67 -3.02
C ARG A 8 12.08 19.30 -1.60
N LEU A 9 11.34 18.41 -0.95
CA LEU A 9 11.65 17.94 0.41
C LEU A 9 12.59 16.74 0.43
N GLY A 10 13.03 16.24 -0.74
CA GLY A 10 13.85 15.02 -0.83
C GLY A 10 13.13 13.76 -0.35
N GLN A 11 11.80 13.76 -0.32
CA GLN A 11 10.97 12.66 0.18
C GLN A 11 10.48 11.75 -0.94
N LEU A 12 10.27 10.47 -0.60
CA LEU A 12 9.59 9.52 -1.48
C LEU A 12 8.08 9.65 -1.29
N LEU A 13 7.36 9.69 -2.41
CA LEU A 13 5.90 9.71 -2.44
C LEU A 13 5.39 8.52 -3.28
N TRP A 14 4.46 7.78 -2.68
CA TRP A 14 3.73 6.70 -3.35
C TRP A 14 2.26 7.10 -3.55
N VAL A 15 1.72 6.78 -4.73
CA VAL A 15 0.32 7.02 -5.05
C VAL A 15 -0.29 5.71 -5.53
N PHE A 16 -1.28 5.21 -4.79
CA PHE A 16 -2.05 4.04 -5.17
C PHE A 16 -3.19 4.45 -6.10
N ARG A 17 -3.38 3.70 -7.19
CA ARG A 17 -4.40 3.94 -8.20
C ARG A 17 -5.03 2.61 -8.63
N PRO A 18 -6.31 2.60 -9.05
CA PRO A 18 -6.95 1.38 -9.54
C PRO A 18 -6.26 0.86 -10.80
N CYS A 19 -6.31 -0.46 -11.03
CA CYS A 19 -5.69 -1.11 -12.19
C CYS A 19 -6.15 -0.53 -13.53
N ALA A 20 -7.40 -0.06 -13.62
CA ALA A 20 -7.94 0.59 -14.82
C ALA A 20 -7.18 1.87 -15.22
N ALA A 21 -6.53 2.55 -14.27
CA ALA A 21 -5.72 3.74 -14.52
C ALA A 21 -4.25 3.43 -14.91
N SER A 22 -3.89 2.15 -15.07
CA SER A 22 -2.52 1.71 -15.41
C SER A 22 -1.98 2.31 -16.70
N ARG A 23 -2.85 2.55 -17.72
CA ARG A 23 -2.47 3.13 -19.02
C ARG A 23 -2.47 4.65 -19.05
N GLN A 24 -3.09 5.31 -18.06
CA GLN A 24 -3.14 6.78 -18.02
C GLN A 24 -1.74 7.37 -17.84
N ALA A 25 -1.47 8.55 -18.40
CA ALA A 25 -0.21 9.23 -18.20
C ALA A 25 0.05 9.49 -16.69
N SER A 26 1.32 9.50 -16.30
CA SER A 26 1.72 9.81 -14.93
C SER A 26 3.14 10.40 -14.90
N PRO A 27 3.35 11.47 -14.11
CA PRO A 27 4.67 12.07 -13.97
C PRO A 27 5.60 11.24 -13.07
N ALA A 28 5.13 10.14 -12.46
CA ALA A 28 5.96 9.29 -11.60
C ALA A 28 7.16 8.69 -12.38
N PRO A 29 8.38 8.71 -11.82
CA PRO A 29 9.56 8.13 -12.46
C PRO A 29 9.56 6.59 -12.45
N LEU A 30 8.87 5.99 -11.49
CA LEU A 30 8.63 4.55 -11.37
C LEU A 30 7.12 4.30 -11.32
N ARG A 31 6.63 3.35 -12.12
CA ARG A 31 5.24 2.90 -12.10
C ARG A 31 5.20 1.39 -12.05
N LEU A 32 4.45 0.85 -11.10
CA LEU A 32 4.31 -0.57 -10.87
C LEU A 32 2.84 -0.97 -10.99
N GLN A 33 2.60 -2.17 -11.51
CA GLN A 33 1.35 -2.90 -11.34
C GLN A 33 1.61 -4.08 -10.42
N LEU A 34 0.74 -4.24 -9.43
CA LEU A 34 0.85 -5.27 -8.41
C LEU A 34 -0.33 -6.23 -8.57
N GLU A 35 -0.03 -7.52 -8.62
CA GLU A 35 -1.03 -8.59 -8.60
C GLU A 35 -0.73 -9.47 -7.38
N GLY A 36 -1.72 -9.60 -6.49
CA GLY A 36 -1.61 -10.43 -5.29
C GLY A 36 -1.90 -11.90 -5.57
N GLY A 37 -1.35 -12.78 -4.75
CA GLY A 37 -1.50 -14.24 -4.85
C GLY A 37 -0.65 -14.94 -3.80
N GLN A 38 -0.22 -16.18 -4.08
CA GLN A 38 0.76 -16.88 -3.23
C GLN A 38 2.09 -16.13 -3.17
N ALA A 39 2.50 -15.51 -4.27
CA ALA A 39 3.58 -14.53 -4.36
C ALA A 39 3.03 -13.20 -4.87
N LEU A 40 3.69 -12.10 -4.53
CA LEU A 40 3.38 -10.77 -5.07
C LEU A 40 4.06 -10.62 -6.42
N GLN A 41 3.25 -10.48 -7.47
CA GLN A 41 3.75 -10.23 -8.81
C GLN A 41 3.87 -8.73 -9.07
N VAL A 42 5.07 -8.28 -9.44
CA VAL A 42 5.38 -6.87 -9.71
C VAL A 42 5.74 -6.69 -11.18
N ARG A 43 4.83 -6.05 -11.93
CA ARG A 43 5.09 -5.65 -13.32
C ARG A 43 5.54 -4.19 -13.36
N ILE A 44 6.68 -3.92 -14.01
CA ILE A 44 7.20 -2.55 -14.15
C ILE A 44 6.60 -1.91 -15.41
N LEU A 45 5.71 -0.93 -15.20
CA LEU A 45 5.08 -0.18 -16.31
C LEU A 45 5.95 0.98 -16.81
N LYS A 46 6.77 1.56 -15.93
CA LYS A 46 7.70 2.65 -16.26
C LYS A 46 8.85 2.64 -15.26
N ARG A 47 10.07 2.81 -15.76
CA ARG A 47 11.30 2.99 -14.97
C ARG A 47 12.30 3.84 -15.74
N ARG A 48 13.38 4.25 -15.07
CA ARG A 48 14.58 4.75 -15.75
C ARG A 48 15.45 3.56 -16.19
N GLY A 49 16.07 3.66 -17.37
CA GLY A 49 16.98 2.65 -17.91
C GLY A 49 16.27 1.58 -18.76
N PRO A 50 16.95 0.43 -19.01
CA PRO A 50 16.44 -0.62 -19.89
C PRO A 50 15.07 -1.15 -19.46
N PRO A 51 14.20 -1.53 -20.41
CA PRO A 51 12.90 -2.10 -20.11
C PRO A 51 13.06 -3.47 -19.42
N LEU A 52 12.20 -3.73 -18.42
CA LEU A 52 12.08 -5.03 -17.78
C LEU A 52 10.66 -5.56 -18.05
N PRO A 53 10.47 -6.34 -19.12
CA PRO A 53 9.14 -6.80 -19.53
C PRO A 53 8.58 -7.93 -18.64
N GLN A 54 9.48 -8.70 -18.00
CA GLN A 54 9.08 -9.80 -17.13
C GLN A 54 8.65 -9.28 -15.75
N ALA A 55 7.63 -9.92 -15.18
CA ALA A 55 7.22 -9.66 -13.81
C ALA A 55 8.30 -10.14 -12.83
N ILE A 56 8.48 -9.39 -11.75
CA ILE A 56 9.32 -9.79 -10.62
C ILE A 56 8.41 -10.44 -9.58
N GLU A 57 8.73 -11.67 -9.19
CA GLU A 57 8.06 -12.33 -8.06
C GLU A 57 8.70 -11.89 -6.75
N LEU A 58 7.89 -11.43 -5.81
CA LEU A 58 8.30 -11.13 -4.44
C LEU A 58 7.53 -12.02 -3.46
N PRO A 59 8.11 -12.40 -2.31
CA PRO A 59 7.37 -13.07 -1.25
C PRO A 59 6.16 -12.22 -0.83
N SER A 60 4.97 -12.82 -0.81
CA SER A 60 3.71 -12.11 -0.56
C SER A 60 3.54 -11.65 0.89
N CYS A 61 4.16 -12.36 1.84
CA CYS A 61 4.09 -12.04 3.26
C CYS A 61 5.30 -12.56 4.03
N GLN A 62 5.76 -11.80 5.02
CA GLN A 62 6.65 -12.35 6.04
C GLN A 62 5.88 -13.41 6.87
N PRO A 63 6.52 -14.54 7.26
CA PRO A 63 5.86 -15.61 7.99
C PRO A 63 5.14 -15.14 9.26
N LEU A 64 5.75 -14.21 10.01
CA LEU A 64 5.14 -13.65 11.22
C LEU A 64 3.85 -12.88 10.93
N LEU A 65 3.85 -12.05 9.88
CA LEU A 65 2.66 -11.32 9.46
C LEU A 65 1.54 -12.28 9.03
N ALA A 66 1.88 -13.35 8.30
CA ALA A 66 0.92 -14.38 7.91
C ALA A 66 0.25 -15.03 9.13
N GLN A 67 1.01 -15.33 10.18
CA GLN A 67 0.49 -15.87 11.44
C GLN A 67 -0.44 -14.86 12.14
N VAL A 68 -0.05 -13.59 12.21
CA VAL A 68 -0.89 -12.53 12.80
C VAL A 68 -2.21 -12.37 12.04
N LEU A 69 -2.15 -12.36 10.71
CA LEU A 69 -3.34 -12.27 9.86
C LEU A 69 -4.25 -13.48 10.00
N ALA A 70 -3.69 -14.69 10.10
CA ALA A 70 -4.45 -15.91 10.36
C ALA A 70 -5.18 -15.85 11.70
N ALA A 71 -4.47 -15.48 12.77
CA ALA A 71 -5.06 -15.31 14.10
C ALA A 71 -6.16 -14.22 14.12
N GLN A 72 -5.98 -13.12 13.39
CA GLN A 72 -7.01 -12.09 13.24
C GLN A 72 -8.24 -12.59 12.47
N ALA A 73 -8.04 -13.40 11.42
CA ALA A 73 -9.14 -13.99 10.66
C ALA A 73 -9.94 -14.99 11.50
N GLU A 74 -9.27 -15.82 12.31
CA GLU A 74 -9.92 -16.74 13.25
C GLU A 74 -10.77 -16.00 14.29
N ARG A 75 -10.21 -14.95 14.93
CA ARG A 75 -10.97 -14.10 15.86
C ARG A 75 -12.19 -13.49 15.19
N ARG A 76 -12.05 -13.01 13.94
CA ARG A 76 -13.16 -12.44 13.17
C ARG A 76 -14.25 -13.48 12.90
N ARG A 77 -13.88 -14.71 12.52
CA ARG A 77 -14.83 -15.83 12.31
C ARG A 77 -15.55 -16.21 13.60
N ALA A 78 -14.84 -16.30 14.72
CA ALA A 78 -15.42 -16.61 16.03
C ALA A 78 -16.46 -15.57 16.46
N LEU A 79 -16.17 -14.28 16.25
CA LEU A 79 -17.11 -13.19 16.55
C LEU A 79 -18.32 -13.18 15.61
N GLN A 80 -18.12 -13.47 14.31
CA GLN A 80 -19.20 -13.59 13.33
C GLN A 80 -20.14 -14.77 13.63
N GLY A 81 -19.60 -15.90 14.08
CA GLY A 81 -20.40 -17.05 14.51
C GLY A 81 -21.25 -16.79 15.76
N ASN A 82 -20.90 -15.76 16.54
CA ASN A 82 -21.59 -15.39 17.77
C ASN A 82 -22.52 -14.17 17.61
N GLY A 83 -22.80 -13.75 16.37
CA GLY A 83 -23.66 -12.59 16.08
C GLY A 83 -23.09 -11.23 16.51
N ALA A 84 -21.85 -11.18 16.98
CA ALA A 84 -21.20 -9.95 17.42
C ALA A 84 -20.64 -9.20 16.20
N ALA A 85 -21.23 -8.06 15.88
CA ALA A 85 -20.69 -7.13 14.89
C ALA A 85 -19.27 -6.73 15.31
N VAL A 86 -18.25 -7.17 14.56
CA VAL A 86 -16.87 -6.73 14.78
C VAL A 86 -16.76 -5.31 14.24
N PRO A 87 -16.52 -4.30 15.08
CA PRO A 87 -16.32 -2.95 14.57
C PRO A 87 -15.06 -2.96 13.69
N TRP A 88 -15.23 -2.49 12.46
CA TRP A 88 -14.11 -2.24 11.55
C TRP A 88 -13.12 -1.30 12.24
N PRO A 89 -11.80 -1.61 12.28
CA PRO A 89 -10.80 -0.75 12.92
C PRO A 89 -10.74 0.67 12.33
N GLY A 90 -11.28 0.88 11.13
CA GLY A 90 -11.42 2.20 10.50
C GLY A 90 -12.61 3.03 10.98
N ALA A 91 -13.35 2.60 12.00
CA ALA A 91 -14.28 3.44 12.76
C ALA A 91 -13.56 4.32 13.81
N LEU A 92 -12.24 4.49 13.69
CA LEU A 92 -11.55 5.66 14.24
C LEU A 92 -12.12 6.89 13.53
N ALA A 93 -13.12 7.47 14.16
CA ALA A 93 -13.61 8.83 14.00
C ALA A 93 -13.00 9.58 12.80
N HIS A 94 -13.79 9.71 11.73
CA HIS A 94 -13.71 10.89 10.89
C HIS A 94 -14.14 12.12 11.71
N THR A 95 -13.46 12.42 12.81
CA THR A 95 -13.48 13.77 13.37
C THR A 95 -12.66 14.59 12.40
N GLU A 96 -13.36 15.42 11.64
CA GLU A 96 -12.83 16.57 10.93
C GLU A 96 -11.62 17.15 11.65
N ARG A 97 -10.43 16.84 11.14
CA ARG A 97 -9.29 17.74 11.24
C ARG A 97 -8.58 17.67 9.93
N ARG A 98 -8.74 18.75 9.16
CA ARG A 98 -7.85 19.10 8.06
C ARG A 98 -6.45 19.23 8.65
N ASP A 99 -5.68 18.15 8.70
CA ASP A 99 -4.24 18.23 8.93
C ASP A 99 -3.54 17.16 8.11
N HIS A 100 -2.50 17.62 7.43
CA HIS A 100 -1.92 17.01 6.26
C HIS A 100 -1.23 15.68 6.60
N ALA A 101 -1.53 14.64 5.81
CA ALA A 101 -0.97 13.30 5.90
C ALA A 101 0.55 13.21 5.58
N LEU A 102 1.30 14.31 5.67
CA LEU A 102 2.74 14.36 5.40
C LEU A 102 3.62 14.46 6.65
N ASP A 103 3.05 14.70 7.85
CA ASP A 103 3.87 15.05 9.02
C ASP A 103 4.40 13.86 9.86
N ARG A 104 4.14 12.60 9.48
CA ARG A 104 4.48 11.44 10.35
C ARG A 104 5.53 10.45 9.84
N LEU A 105 6.35 10.79 8.84
CA LEU A 105 7.47 9.93 8.41
C LEU A 105 8.87 10.53 8.60
N ALA A 106 9.02 11.56 9.44
CA ALA A 106 10.33 12.07 9.84
C ALA A 106 10.60 11.77 11.32
N LEU A 107 10.83 10.50 11.67
CA LEU A 107 11.43 10.09 12.95
C LEU A 107 11.87 8.62 12.89
N ALA A 108 12.97 8.38 12.17
CA ALA A 108 13.82 7.20 12.33
C ALA A 108 15.16 7.42 11.61
N ALA A 109 15.97 8.35 12.15
CA ALA A 109 17.43 8.39 12.00
C ALA A 109 17.95 9.50 12.93
N GLY A 110 18.05 9.16 14.21
CA GLY A 110 18.88 9.83 15.19
C GLY A 110 19.77 8.78 15.83
#